data_AF-A0A0Q9LYJ8-F1
#
_entry.id   AF-A0A0Q9LYJ8-F1
#
_cell.length_a   1.000
_cell.length_b   1.000
_cell.length_c   1.000
_cell.angle_alpha   90.00
_cell.angle_beta   90.00
_cell.angle_gamma   90.00
#
_symmetry.space_group_name_H-M   'P 1'
#
loop_
_entity.id
_entity.type
_entity.pdbx_description
1 polymer ?
#
loop_
_entity_poly.entity_id
_entity_poly.type
_entity_poly.pdbx_seq_one_letter_code
_entity_poly.pdbx_strand_id
1 'polypeptide(L)'
;MEAAQIRARTTALRRTGPASVQVRVALKDPNVTDVQSVTAALATAVDARWGGEPAVHPATGGLWVIVPGESRWKDVVETIRATLDTAGVTATLCAPPLLDVDSFLPGRPVAPTVFAGLTMATPLADLPVNPSGVPEFRWGVAPAATAEVLTSTLRWLDQVGGDMEVRGAGPTIPLDAAGGMAVLHANLRHADQWLVAHALSQPPDLYRAANIGHWGQATFTSVTPDEAGARTAESLAAMVTALSAFLDSAAVWLANPLFPSWSSLPHGPQWILRRDLWSTHVLDVAGIQVLGSGQLDRAADLGAWTVQEVAPDRWLVQAHDLEAWYQPPDESAWGQGRFPDPGLVEQARRDFGELVIRPEALHG
;
A
#
# COMPACT_ATOMS: atom_id res chain seq x y z
N MET A 1 24.94 -6.40 21.10
CA MET A 1 24.04 -7.53 20.69
C MET A 1 22.73 -7.39 21.45
N GLU A 2 21.65 -7.07 20.76
CA GLU A 2 20.31 -6.92 21.36
C GLU A 2 19.49 -8.21 21.23
N ALA A 3 20.07 -9.34 21.66
CA ALA A 3 19.46 -10.67 21.56
C ALA A 3 18.05 -10.76 22.19
N ALA A 4 17.80 -9.95 23.24
CA ALA A 4 16.49 -9.86 23.87
C ALA A 4 15.41 -9.29 22.94
N GLN A 5 15.74 -8.30 22.10
CA GLN A 5 14.80 -7.69 21.16
C GLN A 5 14.46 -8.64 20.01
N ILE A 6 15.45 -9.33 19.44
CA ILE A 6 15.23 -10.34 18.39
C ILE A 6 14.31 -11.43 18.92
N ARG A 7 14.57 -11.94 20.13
CA ARG A 7 13.70 -12.92 20.80
C ARG A 7 12.27 -12.39 21.00
N ALA A 8 12.12 -11.19 21.52
CA ALA A 8 10.82 -10.57 21.77
C ALA A 8 10.02 -10.44 20.46
N ARG A 9 10.69 -10.00 19.38
CA ARG A 9 10.10 -9.85 18.05
C ARG A 9 9.66 -11.17 17.44
N THR A 10 10.51 -12.20 17.43
CA THR A 10 10.14 -13.55 16.97
C THR A 10 8.95 -14.10 17.77
N THR A 11 8.90 -13.83 19.07
CA THR A 11 7.77 -14.25 19.92
C THR A 11 6.48 -13.51 19.55
N ALA A 12 6.55 -12.20 19.27
CA ALA A 12 5.40 -11.40 18.85
C ALA A 12 4.85 -11.86 17.49
N LEU A 13 5.72 -12.04 16.49
CA LEU A 13 5.33 -12.49 15.15
C LEU A 13 4.66 -13.86 15.16
N ARG A 14 5.15 -14.78 16.00
CA ARG A 14 4.52 -16.08 16.21
C ARG A 14 3.09 -15.99 16.74
N ARG A 15 2.73 -14.90 17.43
CA ARG A 15 1.36 -14.69 17.94
C ARG A 15 0.44 -14.09 16.88
N THR A 16 0.97 -13.31 15.95
CA THR A 16 0.20 -12.55 14.96
C THR A 16 0.19 -13.17 13.56
N GLY A 17 0.99 -14.21 13.31
CA GLY A 17 1.12 -14.86 12.01
C GLY A 17 2.09 -16.03 12.02
N PRO A 18 2.56 -16.47 10.83
CA PRO A 18 3.58 -17.52 10.73
C PRO A 18 4.87 -17.07 11.43
N ALA A 19 5.52 -17.99 12.14
CA ALA A 19 6.78 -17.71 12.82
C ALA A 19 7.80 -17.18 11.80
N SER A 20 8.52 -16.12 12.15
CA SER A 20 9.65 -15.65 11.34
C SER A 20 10.73 -15.06 12.25
N VAL A 21 11.99 -15.19 11.80
CA VAL A 21 13.13 -14.50 12.40
C VAL A 21 13.55 -13.36 11.49
N GLN A 22 13.61 -12.16 12.06
CA GLN A 22 14.01 -10.94 11.38
C GLN A 22 15.27 -10.40 12.04
N VAL A 23 16.31 -10.17 11.23
CA VAL A 23 17.59 -9.65 11.72
C VAL A 23 18.02 -8.50 10.82
N ARG A 24 18.25 -7.34 11.43
CA ARG A 24 19.02 -6.26 10.82
C ARG A 24 20.49 -6.60 10.95
N VAL A 25 21.22 -6.53 9.84
CA VAL A 25 22.68 -6.61 9.80
C VAL A 25 23.19 -5.22 9.48
N ALA A 26 23.57 -4.44 10.49
CA ALA A 26 24.16 -3.12 10.30
C ALA A 26 25.67 -3.27 10.06
N LEU A 27 26.10 -3.07 8.82
CA LEU A 27 27.51 -3.16 8.41
C LEU A 27 28.26 -1.92 8.88
N LYS A 28 29.51 -2.08 9.33
CA LYS A 28 30.38 -0.97 9.68
C LYS A 28 31.08 -0.47 8.41
N ASP A 29 30.91 0.82 8.10
CA ASP A 29 31.52 1.49 6.94
C ASP A 29 31.34 0.76 5.59
N PRO A 30 30.11 0.34 5.21
CA PRO A 30 29.90 -0.50 4.05
C PRO A 30 30.20 0.23 2.74
N ASN A 31 30.97 -0.40 1.86
CA ASN A 31 30.95 -0.05 0.44
C ASN A 31 29.92 -0.92 -0.33
N VAL A 32 29.55 -0.50 -1.54
CA VAL A 32 28.52 -1.19 -2.35
C VAL A 32 28.91 -2.64 -2.66
N THR A 33 30.19 -2.91 -2.92
CA THR A 33 30.71 -4.25 -3.24
C THR A 33 30.61 -5.20 -2.03
N ASP A 34 30.87 -4.69 -0.82
CA ASP A 34 30.72 -5.46 0.41
C ASP A 34 29.26 -5.83 0.65
N VAL A 35 28.33 -4.86 0.47
CA VAL A 35 26.88 -5.09 0.61
C VAL A 35 26.43 -6.20 -0.34
N GLN A 36 26.81 -6.14 -1.62
CA GLN A 36 26.43 -7.15 -2.61
C GLN A 36 27.01 -8.53 -2.31
N SER A 37 28.30 -8.59 -1.96
CA SER A 37 28.98 -9.86 -1.68
C SER A 37 28.42 -10.54 -0.44
N VAL A 38 28.18 -9.77 0.64
CA VAL A 38 27.58 -10.28 1.87
C VAL A 38 26.10 -10.65 1.65
N THR A 39 25.36 -9.89 0.84
CA THR A 39 23.98 -10.25 0.45
C THR A 39 23.95 -11.64 -0.18
N ALA A 40 24.80 -11.87 -1.18
CA ALA A 40 24.88 -13.16 -1.88
C ALA A 40 25.29 -14.30 -0.93
N ALA A 41 26.32 -14.08 -0.11
CA ALA A 41 26.79 -15.07 0.86
C ALA A 41 25.71 -15.45 1.89
N LEU A 42 25.00 -14.45 2.43
CA LEU A 42 23.90 -14.68 3.37
C LEU A 42 22.71 -15.38 2.69
N ALA A 43 22.36 -14.98 1.47
CA ALA A 43 21.28 -15.63 0.72
C ALA A 43 21.58 -17.12 0.53
N THR A 44 22.80 -17.47 0.11
CA THR A 44 23.24 -18.87 -0.03
C THR A 44 23.26 -19.60 1.31
N ALA A 45 23.82 -19.00 2.36
CA ALA A 45 23.93 -19.66 3.67
C ALA A 45 22.57 -19.92 4.32
N VAL A 46 21.63 -18.99 4.17
CA VAL A 46 20.27 -19.14 4.70
C VAL A 46 19.48 -20.16 3.87
N ASP A 47 19.57 -20.10 2.53
CA ASP A 47 18.87 -21.05 1.65
C ASP A 47 19.34 -22.50 1.92
N ALA A 48 20.66 -22.71 1.98
CA ALA A 48 21.23 -24.02 2.24
C ALA A 48 20.77 -24.66 3.57
N ARG A 49 20.42 -23.85 4.58
CA ARG A 49 20.09 -24.34 5.93
C ARG A 49 18.59 -24.49 6.18
N TRP A 50 17.77 -23.59 5.65
CA TRP A 50 16.32 -23.58 5.93
C TRP A 50 15.45 -23.89 4.72
N GLY A 51 16.01 -23.86 3.51
CA GLY A 51 15.25 -23.92 2.27
C GLY A 51 14.24 -22.78 2.13
N GLY A 52 13.47 -22.83 1.04
CA GLY A 52 12.52 -21.75 0.69
C GLY A 52 13.21 -20.56 0.02
N GLU A 53 12.52 -19.44 -0.12
CA GLU A 53 13.11 -18.18 -0.60
C GLU A 53 13.45 -17.29 0.62
N PRO A 54 14.60 -17.49 1.30
CA PRO A 54 15.03 -16.55 2.31
C PRO A 54 15.30 -15.19 1.68
N ALA A 55 14.74 -14.16 2.30
CA ALA A 55 14.76 -12.83 1.74
C ALA A 55 15.89 -12.04 2.40
N VAL A 56 17.01 -11.90 1.66
CA VAL A 56 18.11 -11.01 2.02
C VAL A 56 18.00 -9.75 1.17
N HIS A 57 17.71 -8.62 1.81
CA HIS A 57 17.54 -7.35 1.10
C HIS A 57 18.64 -6.36 1.51
N PRO A 58 19.25 -5.65 0.54
CA PRO A 58 20.10 -4.52 0.87
C PRO A 58 19.27 -3.38 1.50
N ALA A 59 19.89 -2.66 2.42
CA ALA A 59 19.32 -1.45 3.04
C ALA A 59 20.41 -0.46 3.44
N THR A 60 20.03 0.77 3.75
CA THR A 60 20.96 1.81 4.19
C THR A 60 21.68 1.37 5.46
N GLY A 61 23.00 1.34 5.38
CA GLY A 61 23.88 0.90 6.47
C GLY A 61 23.94 -0.62 6.67
N GLY A 62 23.41 -1.44 5.74
CA GLY A 62 23.64 -2.88 5.76
C GLY A 62 22.57 -3.73 5.05
N LEU A 63 22.04 -4.74 5.74
CA LEU A 63 21.19 -5.77 5.15
C LEU A 63 20.02 -6.16 6.07
N TRP A 64 18.94 -6.64 5.47
CA TRP A 64 17.84 -7.31 6.15
C TRP A 64 17.87 -8.78 5.82
N VAL A 65 17.84 -9.63 6.85
CA VAL A 65 17.73 -11.08 6.70
C VAL A 65 16.41 -11.53 7.30
N ILE A 66 15.62 -12.22 6.48
CA ILE A 66 14.32 -12.76 6.86
C ILE A 66 14.35 -14.26 6.61
N VAL A 67 13.99 -15.01 7.65
CA VAL A 67 13.81 -16.48 7.57
C VAL A 67 12.36 -16.80 7.89
N PRO A 68 11.48 -16.90 6.87
CA PRO A 68 10.07 -17.25 7.05
C PRO A 68 9.91 -18.66 7.65
N GLY A 69 8.85 -18.88 8.42
CA GLY A 69 8.55 -20.18 9.06
C GLY A 69 9.43 -20.55 10.25
N GLU A 70 10.51 -19.83 10.53
CA GLU A 70 11.47 -20.19 11.58
C GLU A 70 11.19 -19.47 12.92
N SER A 71 11.46 -20.17 14.01
CA SER A 71 11.32 -19.68 15.39
C SER A 71 12.59 -19.80 16.23
N ARG A 72 13.58 -20.58 15.77
CA ARG A 72 14.91 -20.75 16.35
C ARG A 72 15.81 -19.57 15.98
N TRP A 73 15.48 -18.40 16.53
CA TRP A 73 16.21 -17.16 16.23
C TRP A 73 17.72 -17.23 16.52
N LYS A 74 18.14 -18.05 17.48
CA LYS A 74 19.56 -18.22 17.81
C LYS A 74 20.33 -18.83 16.64
N ASP A 75 19.84 -19.93 16.08
CA ASP A 75 20.44 -20.63 14.94
C ASP A 75 20.59 -19.69 13.73
N VAL A 76 19.57 -18.85 13.49
CA VAL A 76 19.58 -17.83 12.43
C VAL A 76 20.69 -16.80 12.69
N VAL A 77 20.71 -16.21 13.88
CA VAL A 77 21.71 -15.20 14.27
C VAL A 77 23.14 -15.76 14.22
N GLU A 78 23.35 -17.00 14.66
CA GLU A 78 24.64 -17.69 14.62
C GLU A 78 25.10 -17.96 13.19
N THR A 79 24.18 -18.35 12.30
CA THR A 79 24.51 -18.58 10.88
C THR A 79 24.87 -17.26 10.19
N ILE A 80 24.10 -16.20 10.44
CA ILE A 80 24.40 -14.86 9.92
C ILE A 80 25.79 -14.42 10.41
N ARG A 81 26.08 -14.57 11.70
CA ARG A 81 27.38 -14.22 12.28
C ARG A 81 28.53 -15.00 11.64
N ALA A 82 28.42 -16.32 11.56
CA ALA A 82 29.45 -17.15 10.96
C ALA A 82 29.72 -16.78 9.48
N THR A 83 28.67 -16.41 8.75
CA THR A 83 28.79 -15.95 7.36
C THR A 83 29.53 -14.62 7.29
N LEU A 84 29.21 -13.66 8.17
CA LEU A 84 29.89 -12.36 8.25
C LEU A 84 31.36 -12.51 8.66
N ASP A 85 31.65 -13.36 9.64
CA ASP A 85 33.02 -13.65 10.09
C ASP A 85 33.85 -14.26 8.96
N THR A 86 33.28 -15.19 8.19
CA THR A 86 33.94 -15.80 7.02
C THR A 86 34.20 -14.78 5.91
N ALA A 87 33.29 -13.82 5.73
CA ALA A 87 33.46 -12.72 4.79
C ALA A 87 34.44 -11.64 5.29
N GLY A 88 34.92 -11.72 6.54
CA GLY A 88 35.78 -10.71 7.15
C GLY A 88 35.07 -9.38 7.42
N VAL A 89 33.73 -9.40 7.55
CA VAL A 89 32.90 -8.20 7.66
C VAL A 89 32.45 -7.98 9.10
N THR A 90 32.71 -6.77 9.61
CA THR A 90 32.22 -6.36 10.94
C THR A 90 30.82 -5.80 10.85
N ALA A 91 29.88 -6.37 11.61
CA ALA A 91 28.49 -5.90 11.65
C ALA A 91 27.87 -5.99 13.04
N THR A 92 26.79 -5.23 13.25
CA THR A 92 25.90 -5.35 14.41
C THR A 92 24.61 -6.05 14.00
N LEU A 93 24.18 -7.02 14.80
CA LEU A 93 22.92 -7.73 14.63
C LEU A 93 21.88 -7.21 15.64
N CYS A 94 20.76 -6.68 15.15
CA CYS A 94 19.65 -6.19 15.98
C CYS A 94 18.28 -6.53 15.35
N ALA A 95 17.20 -6.28 16.10
CA ALA A 95 15.85 -6.34 15.55
C ALA A 95 15.57 -5.06 14.72
N PRO A 96 14.63 -5.10 13.76
CA PRO A 96 14.20 -3.87 13.09
C PRO A 96 13.61 -2.88 14.11
N PRO A 97 13.95 -1.58 14.01
CA PRO A 97 13.11 -0.56 14.64
C PRO A 97 11.71 -0.65 14.02
N LEU A 98 10.68 -0.45 14.84
CA LEU A 98 9.30 -0.35 14.37
C LEU A 98 8.89 1.11 14.38
N LEU A 99 8.22 1.53 13.32
CA LEU A 99 7.45 2.76 13.39
C LEU A 99 6.38 2.61 14.47
N ASP A 100 6.33 3.58 15.38
CA ASP A 100 5.31 3.66 16.42
C ASP A 100 3.99 4.23 15.86
N VAL A 101 3.52 3.65 14.76
CA VAL A 101 2.26 4.00 14.10
C VAL A 101 1.08 3.83 15.07
N ASP A 102 1.17 2.82 15.94
CA ASP A 102 0.15 2.50 16.93
C ASP A 102 0.05 3.55 18.05
N SER A 103 1.05 4.41 18.26
CA SER A 103 0.88 5.58 19.13
C SER A 103 0.26 6.78 18.40
N PHE A 104 0.45 6.89 17.09
CA PHE A 104 0.09 8.06 16.30
C PHE A 104 -1.35 8.02 15.74
N LEU A 105 -1.80 6.83 15.32
CA LEU A 105 -3.07 6.65 14.62
C LEU A 105 -4.31 6.32 15.47
N PRO A 106 -4.24 5.72 16.68
CA PRO A 106 -5.46 5.45 17.43
C PRO A 106 -6.25 6.71 17.73
N GLY A 107 -7.57 6.65 17.52
CA GLY A 107 -8.48 7.79 17.72
C GLY A 107 -8.36 8.87 16.64
N ARG A 108 -7.57 8.66 15.58
CA ARG A 108 -7.61 9.55 14.42
C ARG A 108 -8.92 9.31 13.64
N PRO A 109 -9.58 10.38 13.17
CA PRO A 109 -10.77 10.24 12.33
C PRO A 109 -10.41 9.56 11.01
N VAL A 110 -11.42 9.17 10.25
CA VAL A 110 -11.24 8.76 8.86
C VAL A 110 -10.58 9.89 8.06
N ALA A 111 -9.75 9.50 7.10
CA ALA A 111 -9.00 10.43 6.27
C ALA A 111 -9.28 10.19 4.78
N PRO A 112 -9.21 11.24 3.95
CA PRO A 112 -9.19 11.09 2.50
C PRO A 112 -8.12 10.06 2.09
N THR A 113 -8.53 9.14 1.23
CA THR A 113 -7.75 7.98 0.82
C THR A 113 -8.05 7.71 -0.64
N VAL A 114 -7.01 7.63 -1.46
CA VAL A 114 -7.14 7.17 -2.85
C VAL A 114 -7.40 5.68 -2.84
N PHE A 115 -8.38 5.25 -3.61
CA PHE A 115 -8.61 3.88 -3.99
C PHE A 115 -8.34 3.77 -5.48
N ALA A 116 -7.21 3.18 -5.84
CA ALA A 116 -6.74 3.06 -7.20
C ALA A 116 -6.77 1.60 -7.65
N GLY A 117 -7.29 1.41 -8.85
CA GLY A 117 -7.38 0.13 -9.51
C GLY A 117 -6.63 0.18 -10.83
N LEU A 118 -5.46 -0.44 -10.85
CA LEU A 118 -4.52 -0.40 -11.98
C LEU A 118 -4.86 -1.42 -13.04
N THR A 119 -4.64 -1.07 -14.31
CA THR A 119 -4.83 -1.96 -15.45
C THR A 119 -3.99 -3.22 -15.31
N MET A 120 -4.66 -4.37 -15.35
CA MET A 120 -4.00 -5.66 -15.24
C MET A 120 -3.42 -6.09 -16.59
N ALA A 121 -2.24 -6.72 -16.58
CA ALA A 121 -1.63 -7.30 -17.77
C ALA A 121 -2.42 -8.50 -18.31
N THR A 122 -3.08 -9.22 -17.41
CA THR A 122 -4.04 -10.28 -17.74
C THR A 122 -5.37 -9.91 -17.08
N PRO A 123 -6.47 -9.87 -17.83
CA PRO A 123 -7.79 -9.60 -17.26
C PRO A 123 -8.09 -10.53 -16.08
N LEU A 124 -8.79 -10.00 -15.06
CA LEU A 124 -9.07 -10.77 -13.84
C LEU A 124 -9.84 -12.08 -14.13
N ALA A 125 -10.77 -12.03 -15.10
CA ALA A 125 -11.56 -13.19 -15.54
C ALA A 125 -10.73 -14.30 -16.21
N ASP A 126 -9.52 -13.96 -16.69
CA ASP A 126 -8.61 -14.89 -17.37
C ASP A 126 -7.54 -15.46 -16.42
N LEU A 127 -7.51 -15.02 -15.16
CA LEU A 127 -6.60 -15.58 -14.17
C LEU A 127 -7.03 -17.00 -13.76
N PRO A 128 -6.08 -17.88 -13.44
CA PRO A 128 -6.40 -19.13 -12.78
C PRO A 128 -7.18 -18.89 -11.48
N VAL A 129 -8.06 -19.82 -11.12
CA VAL A 129 -8.79 -19.78 -9.85
C VAL A 129 -8.05 -20.60 -8.79
N ASN A 130 -8.04 -20.09 -7.56
CA ASN A 130 -7.47 -20.78 -6.42
C ASN A 130 -8.43 -21.88 -5.88
N PRO A 131 -8.05 -22.67 -4.86
CA PRO A 131 -8.90 -23.71 -4.30
C PRO A 131 -10.25 -23.23 -3.71
N SER A 132 -10.39 -21.93 -3.45
CA SER A 132 -11.64 -21.30 -2.99
C SER A 132 -12.53 -20.84 -4.14
N GLY A 133 -12.14 -21.08 -5.40
CA GLY A 133 -12.92 -20.71 -6.58
C GLY A 133 -12.87 -19.22 -6.92
N VAL A 134 -11.96 -18.45 -6.33
CA VAL A 134 -11.73 -17.03 -6.67
C VAL A 134 -10.45 -16.90 -7.50
N PRO A 135 -10.29 -15.84 -8.32
CA PRO A 135 -9.05 -15.58 -9.06
C PRO A 135 -7.84 -15.64 -8.12
N GLU A 136 -6.75 -16.25 -8.56
CA GLU A 136 -5.53 -16.34 -7.76
C GLU A 136 -5.06 -14.96 -7.31
N PHE A 137 -4.69 -14.84 -6.04
CA PHE A 137 -4.15 -13.61 -5.48
C PHE A 137 -2.76 -13.36 -6.06
N ARG A 138 -2.63 -12.35 -6.90
CA ARG A 138 -1.37 -11.91 -7.49
C ARG A 138 -1.46 -10.44 -7.86
N TRP A 139 -0.32 -9.76 -7.91
CA TRP A 139 -0.25 -8.36 -8.32
C TRP A 139 -0.83 -8.13 -9.74
N GLY A 140 -0.30 -8.84 -10.74
CA GLY A 140 -0.89 -8.94 -12.08
C GLY A 140 -0.85 -7.67 -12.95
N VAL A 141 -0.19 -6.59 -12.51
CA VAL A 141 -0.01 -5.36 -13.30
C VAL A 141 1.27 -5.45 -14.15
N ALA A 142 1.27 -4.82 -15.33
CA ALA A 142 2.41 -4.86 -16.24
C ALA A 142 3.71 -4.27 -15.61
N PRO A 143 4.91 -4.72 -16.01
CA PRO A 143 6.17 -4.27 -15.38
C PRO A 143 6.39 -2.76 -15.40
N ALA A 144 6.06 -2.07 -16.51
CA ALA A 144 6.22 -0.62 -16.61
C ALA A 144 5.31 0.14 -15.62
N ALA A 145 4.02 -0.23 -15.59
CA ALA A 145 3.05 0.31 -14.64
C ALA A 145 3.43 0.00 -13.18
N THR A 146 3.94 -1.21 -12.93
CA THR A 146 4.46 -1.61 -11.62
C THR A 146 5.61 -0.69 -11.19
N ALA A 147 6.61 -0.51 -12.05
CA ALA A 147 7.75 0.36 -11.76
C ALA A 147 7.31 1.80 -11.45
N GLU A 148 6.32 2.33 -12.18
CA GLU A 148 5.79 3.67 -11.91
C GLU A 148 5.09 3.75 -10.55
N VAL A 149 4.19 2.80 -10.23
CA VAL A 149 3.50 2.77 -8.92
C VAL A 149 4.49 2.72 -7.76
N LEU A 150 5.51 1.87 -7.84
CA LEU A 150 6.50 1.75 -6.78
C LEU A 150 7.37 3.00 -6.67
N THR A 151 7.77 3.58 -7.80
CA THR A 151 8.56 4.82 -7.81
C THR A 151 7.76 5.97 -7.21
N SER A 152 6.51 6.14 -7.63
CA SER A 152 5.61 7.18 -7.14
C SER A 152 5.26 6.98 -5.66
N THR A 153 5.03 5.73 -5.23
CA THR A 153 4.89 5.38 -3.80
C THR A 153 6.10 5.84 -2.98
N LEU A 154 7.31 5.42 -3.37
CA LEU A 154 8.53 5.74 -2.62
C LEU A 154 8.80 7.24 -2.59
N ARG A 155 8.65 7.93 -3.73
CA ARG A 155 8.80 9.39 -3.80
C ARG A 155 7.83 10.11 -2.89
N TRP A 156 6.59 9.65 -2.83
CA TRP A 156 5.54 10.24 -2.00
C TRP A 156 5.73 9.95 -0.51
N LEU A 157 6.22 8.78 -0.14
CA LEU A 157 6.57 8.46 1.25
C LEU A 157 7.82 9.24 1.71
N ASP A 158 8.82 9.41 0.84
CA ASP A 158 10.06 10.14 1.14
C ASP A 158 9.83 11.61 1.49
N GLN A 159 8.77 12.23 0.92
CA GLN A 159 8.34 13.59 1.25
C GLN A 159 7.93 13.79 2.72
N VAL A 160 7.68 12.71 3.48
CA VAL A 160 7.42 12.81 4.93
C VAL A 160 8.67 13.25 5.69
N GLY A 161 9.88 13.00 5.15
CA GLY A 161 11.14 13.35 5.80
C GLY A 161 11.40 12.58 7.09
N GLY A 162 10.78 11.41 7.24
CA GLY A 162 10.82 10.59 8.45
C GLY A 162 11.28 9.16 8.21
N ASP A 163 11.00 8.30 9.18
CA ASP A 163 11.29 6.88 9.07
C ASP A 163 10.23 6.21 8.18
N MET A 164 10.65 5.24 7.37
CA MET A 164 9.76 4.47 6.50
C MET A 164 9.89 2.98 6.77
N GLU A 165 8.81 2.22 6.60
CA GLU A 165 8.83 0.76 6.67
C GLU A 165 7.76 0.15 5.76
N VAL A 166 7.94 -1.10 5.35
CA VAL A 166 6.88 -1.90 4.73
C VAL A 166 6.47 -3.03 5.67
N ARG A 167 5.15 -3.27 5.74
CA ARG A 167 4.51 -4.39 6.42
C ARG A 167 3.76 -5.24 5.38
N GLY A 168 3.57 -6.52 5.67
CA GLY A 168 2.74 -7.42 4.85
C GLY A 168 2.52 -8.74 5.58
N ALA A 169 2.36 -9.83 4.83
CA ALA A 169 2.27 -11.19 5.36
C ALA A 169 3.39 -11.62 6.30
N GLY A 170 4.54 -11.02 6.05
CA GLY A 170 5.78 -11.38 6.69
C GLY A 170 6.33 -10.22 7.50
N PRO A 171 7.62 -9.96 7.37
CA PRO A 171 8.33 -9.06 8.26
C PRO A 171 8.03 -7.60 8.01
N THR A 172 8.17 -6.81 9.08
CA THR A 172 8.30 -5.35 8.95
C THR A 172 9.72 -5.04 8.52
N ILE A 173 9.89 -4.37 7.38
CA ILE A 173 11.19 -4.06 6.80
C ILE A 173 11.30 -2.53 6.67
N PRO A 174 12.24 -1.88 7.37
CA PRO A 174 12.55 -0.47 7.13
C PRO A 174 12.85 -0.20 5.66
N LEU A 175 12.25 0.87 5.14
CA LEU A 175 12.45 1.36 3.79
C LEU A 175 13.36 2.58 3.82
N ASP A 176 14.11 2.74 2.75
CA ASP A 176 14.82 3.97 2.43
C ASP A 176 14.78 4.20 0.91
N ALA A 177 15.19 5.39 0.48
CA ALA A 177 15.15 5.76 -0.94
C ALA A 177 16.02 4.85 -1.84
N ALA A 178 17.09 4.24 -1.31
CA ALA A 178 18.04 3.46 -2.10
C ALA A 178 17.63 1.99 -2.28
N GLY A 179 17.07 1.37 -1.24
CA GLY A 179 16.69 -0.05 -1.18
C GLY A 179 15.19 -0.30 -1.30
N GLY A 180 14.35 0.72 -1.10
CA GLY A 180 12.90 0.57 -1.04
C GLY A 180 12.30 -0.09 -2.27
N MET A 181 12.81 0.23 -3.48
CA MET A 181 12.32 -0.37 -4.72
C MET A 181 12.55 -1.89 -4.75
N ALA A 182 13.74 -2.34 -4.36
CA ALA A 182 14.08 -3.77 -4.34
C ALA A 182 13.24 -4.51 -3.30
N VAL A 183 13.02 -3.91 -2.13
CA VAL A 183 12.19 -4.47 -1.06
C VAL A 183 10.73 -4.59 -1.52
N LEU A 184 10.12 -3.52 -2.03
CA LEU A 184 8.73 -3.55 -2.50
C LEU A 184 8.55 -4.56 -3.64
N HIS A 185 9.45 -4.54 -4.63
CA HIS A 185 9.37 -5.46 -5.77
C HIS A 185 9.52 -6.93 -5.37
N ALA A 186 10.41 -7.24 -4.41
CA ALA A 186 10.56 -8.60 -3.91
C ALA A 186 9.30 -9.07 -3.20
N ASN A 187 8.70 -8.20 -2.38
CA ASN A 187 7.54 -8.56 -1.58
C ASN A 187 6.24 -8.66 -2.41
N LEU A 188 6.11 -7.95 -3.53
CA LEU A 188 4.94 -8.06 -4.45
C LEU A 188 4.76 -9.46 -5.04
N ARG A 189 5.79 -10.30 -5.03
CA ARG A 189 5.69 -11.71 -5.47
C ARG A 189 4.87 -12.54 -4.50
N HIS A 190 4.84 -12.14 -3.23
CA HIS A 190 4.02 -12.73 -2.17
C HIS A 190 2.73 -11.91 -1.98
N ALA A 191 2.18 -11.36 -3.07
CA ALA A 191 0.95 -10.57 -3.05
C ALA A 191 -0.32 -11.43 -2.85
N ASP A 192 -0.22 -12.64 -2.29
CA ASP A 192 -1.38 -13.25 -1.64
C ASP A 192 -1.91 -12.37 -0.50
N GLN A 193 -1.10 -11.41 -0.03
CA GLN A 193 -1.42 -10.47 1.03
C GLN A 193 -1.12 -9.02 0.64
N TRP A 194 -1.67 -8.09 1.42
CA TRP A 194 -1.48 -6.65 1.25
C TRP A 194 -0.09 -6.21 1.71
N LEU A 195 0.58 -5.40 0.90
CA LEU A 195 1.83 -4.73 1.25
C LEU A 195 1.53 -3.30 1.64
N VAL A 196 1.79 -2.94 2.89
CA VAL A 196 1.56 -1.60 3.39
C VAL A 196 2.90 -0.93 3.65
N ALA A 197 3.26 0.04 2.80
CA ALA A 197 4.40 0.90 3.02
C ALA A 197 3.96 2.14 3.80
N HIS A 198 4.62 2.40 4.92
CA HIS A 198 4.34 3.48 5.85
C HIS A 198 5.51 4.46 5.89
N ALA A 199 5.20 5.72 6.17
CA ALA A 199 6.16 6.75 6.54
C ALA A 199 5.61 7.57 7.70
N LEU A 200 6.45 7.88 8.68
CA LEU A 200 6.10 8.70 9.84
C LEU A 200 7.22 9.70 10.12
N SER A 201 6.89 10.99 10.20
CA SER A 201 7.84 12.05 10.51
C SER A 201 8.37 11.97 11.95
N GLN A 202 9.48 12.67 12.22
CA GLN A 202 10.10 12.78 13.54
C GLN A 202 10.35 14.26 13.86
N PRO A 203 9.64 14.88 14.83
CA PRO A 203 8.56 14.31 15.65
C PRO A 203 7.32 13.91 14.81
N PRO A 204 6.44 13.04 15.33
CA PRO A 204 5.32 12.50 14.56
C PRO A 204 4.21 13.56 14.38
N ASP A 205 4.18 14.16 13.20
CA ASP A 205 3.22 15.17 12.75
C ASP A 205 2.68 14.92 11.33
N LEU A 206 3.23 13.94 10.60
CA LEU A 206 2.78 13.54 9.28
C LEU A 206 2.96 12.03 9.12
N TYR A 207 1.88 11.36 8.75
CA TYR A 207 1.86 9.96 8.40
C TYR A 207 1.37 9.79 6.98
N ARG A 208 2.02 8.89 6.23
CA ARG A 208 1.54 8.41 4.94
C ARG A 208 1.58 6.90 4.89
N ALA A 209 0.59 6.32 4.24
CA ALA A 209 0.58 4.90 3.92
C ALA A 209 0.14 4.64 2.49
N ALA A 210 0.83 3.70 1.85
CA ALA A 210 0.46 3.12 0.57
C ALA A 210 0.21 1.62 0.76
N ASN A 211 -1.00 1.15 0.51
CA ASN A 211 -1.30 -0.28 0.45
C ASN A 211 -1.26 -0.72 -1.01
N ILE A 212 -0.49 -1.75 -1.33
CA ILE A 212 -0.38 -2.34 -2.66
C ILE A 212 -0.71 -3.82 -2.53
N GLY A 213 -1.77 -4.25 -3.21
CA GLY A 213 -2.35 -5.58 -3.04
C GLY A 213 -2.64 -6.28 -4.36
N HIS A 214 -3.12 -7.51 -4.27
CA HIS A 214 -3.50 -8.31 -5.44
C HIS A 214 -4.48 -7.60 -6.38
N TRP A 215 -4.52 -8.08 -7.62
CA TRP A 215 -5.41 -7.63 -8.67
C TRP A 215 -5.25 -6.14 -9.00
N GLY A 216 -4.02 -5.63 -8.95
CA GLY A 216 -3.71 -4.24 -9.25
C GLY A 216 -4.36 -3.23 -8.30
N GLN A 217 -4.62 -3.60 -7.04
CA GLN A 217 -5.15 -2.66 -6.06
C GLN A 217 -4.04 -1.82 -5.45
N ALA A 218 -4.23 -0.51 -5.41
CA ALA A 218 -3.42 0.39 -4.61
C ALA A 218 -4.31 1.34 -3.81
N THR A 219 -3.93 1.67 -2.58
CA THR A 219 -4.54 2.75 -1.81
C THR A 219 -3.47 3.67 -1.25
N PHE A 220 -3.80 4.95 -1.10
CA PHE A 220 -2.88 5.97 -0.59
C PHE A 220 -3.61 6.85 0.41
N THR A 221 -3.11 6.96 1.63
CA THR A 221 -3.70 7.78 2.69
C THR A 221 -2.66 8.65 3.36
N SER A 222 -3.04 9.88 3.72
CA SER A 222 -2.17 10.83 4.42
C SER A 222 -2.90 11.39 5.62
N VAL A 223 -2.21 11.49 6.75
CA VAL A 223 -2.74 12.04 8.00
C VAL A 223 -1.75 13.07 8.52
N THR A 224 -2.18 14.32 8.51
CA THR A 224 -1.52 15.44 9.18
C THR A 224 -2.50 15.96 10.24
N PRO A 225 -2.11 16.08 11.52
CA PRO A 225 -2.96 16.69 12.53
C PRO A 225 -3.42 18.08 12.10
N ASP A 226 -4.69 18.38 12.34
CA ASP A 226 -5.32 19.68 12.08
C ASP A 226 -5.36 20.13 10.60
N GLU A 227 -4.95 19.27 9.65
CA GLU A 227 -5.10 19.54 8.23
C GLU A 227 -6.54 19.30 7.76
N ALA A 228 -7.11 20.29 7.06
CA ALA A 228 -8.42 20.16 6.45
C ALA A 228 -8.42 19.02 5.42
N GLY A 229 -9.43 18.16 5.45
CA GLY A 229 -9.51 17.00 4.58
C GLY A 229 -9.54 17.36 3.09
N ALA A 230 -10.08 18.52 2.71
CA ALA A 230 -10.02 19.00 1.32
C ALA A 230 -8.58 19.14 0.82
N ARG A 231 -7.67 19.72 1.61
CA ARG A 231 -6.24 19.85 1.23
C ARG A 231 -5.56 18.48 1.11
N THR A 232 -5.88 17.56 2.02
CA THR A 232 -5.39 16.18 1.93
C THR A 232 -5.88 15.50 0.64
N ALA A 233 -7.16 15.66 0.30
CA ALA A 233 -7.74 15.11 -0.92
C ALA A 233 -7.12 15.70 -2.19
N GLU A 234 -6.86 17.01 -2.24
CA GLU A 234 -6.15 17.67 -3.34
C GLU A 234 -4.72 17.13 -3.51
N SER A 235 -3.97 16.96 -2.42
CA SER A 235 -2.64 16.37 -2.44
C SER A 235 -2.66 14.94 -2.98
N LEU A 236 -3.69 14.17 -2.63
CA LEU A 236 -3.92 12.82 -3.11
C LEU A 236 -4.35 12.77 -4.60
N ALA A 237 -5.05 13.79 -5.10
CA ALA A 237 -5.38 13.89 -6.53
C ALA A 237 -4.13 14.00 -7.41
N ALA A 238 -3.02 14.54 -6.89
CA ALA A 238 -1.74 14.54 -7.60
C ALA A 238 -1.19 13.10 -7.79
N MET A 239 -1.39 12.21 -6.82
CA MET A 239 -1.05 10.79 -6.96
C MET A 239 -1.91 10.11 -8.03
N VAL A 240 -3.21 10.38 -8.04
CA VAL A 240 -4.13 9.88 -9.06
C VAL A 240 -3.69 10.34 -10.46
N THR A 241 -3.35 11.62 -10.59
CA THR A 241 -2.86 12.20 -11.85
C THR A 241 -1.56 11.53 -12.31
N ALA A 242 -0.59 11.35 -11.41
CA ALA A 242 0.68 10.71 -11.72
C ALA A 242 0.53 9.26 -12.22
N LEU A 243 -0.47 8.54 -11.72
CA LEU A 243 -0.73 7.15 -12.09
C LEU A 243 -1.75 6.98 -13.22
N SER A 244 -2.39 8.06 -13.67
CA SER A 244 -3.59 8.04 -14.54
C SER A 244 -3.46 7.17 -15.79
N ALA A 245 -2.30 7.16 -16.45
CA ALA A 245 -2.05 6.35 -17.65
C ALA A 245 -2.12 4.83 -17.39
N PHE A 246 -2.11 4.40 -16.13
CA PHE A 246 -2.14 3.00 -15.71
C PHE A 246 -3.39 2.62 -14.92
N LEU A 247 -4.35 3.53 -14.78
CA LEU A 247 -5.58 3.32 -14.01
C LEU A 247 -6.71 2.81 -14.91
N ASP A 248 -7.46 1.83 -14.42
CA ASP A 248 -8.80 1.52 -14.93
C ASP A 248 -9.87 2.26 -14.11
N SER A 249 -9.61 2.50 -12.83
CA SER A 249 -10.51 3.21 -11.92
C SER A 249 -9.71 3.88 -10.81
N ALA A 250 -10.12 5.07 -10.37
CA ALA A 250 -9.67 5.63 -9.11
C ALA A 250 -10.70 6.61 -8.52
N ALA A 251 -10.74 6.69 -7.20
CA ALA A 251 -11.54 7.67 -6.47
C ALA A 251 -10.91 8.00 -5.11
N VAL A 252 -11.18 9.20 -4.57
CA VAL A 252 -10.78 9.59 -3.22
C VAL A 252 -11.98 9.47 -2.29
N TRP A 253 -11.91 8.53 -1.36
CA TRP A 253 -12.94 8.27 -0.36
C TRP A 253 -12.40 8.46 1.05
N LEU A 254 -13.27 8.56 2.04
CA LEU A 254 -12.85 8.51 3.44
C LEU A 254 -12.65 7.06 3.89
N ALA A 255 -11.54 6.79 4.55
CA ALA A 255 -11.23 5.48 5.10
C ALA A 255 -10.43 5.58 6.40
N ASN A 256 -10.39 4.48 7.16
CA ASN A 256 -9.52 4.40 8.31
C ASN A 256 -8.04 4.35 7.85
N PRO A 257 -7.19 5.29 8.29
CA PRO A 257 -5.81 5.41 7.81
C PRO A 257 -4.88 4.26 8.24
N LEU A 258 -5.28 3.46 9.23
CA LEU A 258 -4.49 2.31 9.68
C LEU A 258 -4.53 1.15 8.68
N PHE A 259 -5.67 0.97 8.00
CA PHE A 259 -5.88 -0.13 7.05
C PHE A 259 -6.70 0.33 5.84
N PRO A 260 -6.15 1.22 5.00
CA PRO A 260 -6.83 1.65 3.80
C PRO A 260 -6.89 0.47 2.82
N SER A 261 -8.07 -0.15 2.70
CA SER A 261 -8.29 -1.30 1.82
C SER A 261 -9.62 -1.13 1.12
N TRP A 262 -9.74 -1.61 -0.11
CA TRP A 262 -11.02 -1.60 -0.82
C TRP A 262 -12.12 -2.34 -0.04
N SER A 263 -11.77 -3.32 0.80
CA SER A 263 -12.70 -3.98 1.72
C SER A 263 -13.31 -3.06 2.76
N SER A 264 -12.76 -1.87 2.96
CA SER A 264 -13.30 -0.81 3.81
C SER A 264 -14.40 0.00 3.13
N LEU A 265 -14.58 -0.13 1.81
CA LEU A 265 -15.64 0.56 1.06
C LEU A 265 -16.93 -0.27 1.03
N PRO A 266 -18.11 0.38 1.00
CA PRO A 266 -19.36 -0.31 0.71
C PRO A 266 -19.27 -1.07 -0.61
N HIS A 267 -19.53 -2.38 -0.57
CA HIS A 267 -19.44 -3.30 -1.72
C HIS A 267 -18.05 -3.39 -2.40
N GLY A 268 -17.01 -2.83 -1.80
CA GLY A 268 -15.66 -2.81 -2.37
C GLY A 268 -15.12 -4.20 -2.75
N PRO A 269 -15.25 -5.24 -1.90
CA PRO A 269 -14.81 -6.59 -2.26
C PRO A 269 -15.47 -7.13 -3.53
N GLN A 270 -16.79 -6.93 -3.69
CA GLN A 270 -17.52 -7.35 -4.89
C GLN A 270 -17.11 -6.52 -6.11
N TRP A 271 -16.95 -5.20 -5.93
CA TRP A 271 -16.55 -4.29 -6.99
C TRP A 271 -15.22 -4.66 -7.62
N ILE A 272 -14.23 -5.05 -6.81
CA ILE A 272 -12.92 -5.46 -7.33
C ILE A 272 -13.02 -6.72 -8.17
N LEU A 273 -13.91 -7.65 -7.82
CA LEU A 273 -14.10 -8.87 -8.60
C LEU A 273 -14.81 -8.61 -9.94
N ARG A 274 -15.52 -7.48 -10.06
CA ARG A 274 -16.27 -7.07 -11.26
C ARG A 274 -15.54 -5.99 -12.07
N ARG A 275 -14.25 -6.25 -12.37
CA ARG A 275 -13.41 -5.34 -13.18
C ARG A 275 -13.96 -5.09 -14.58
N ASP A 276 -14.77 -6.00 -15.12
CA ASP A 276 -15.48 -5.82 -16.39
C ASP A 276 -16.38 -4.57 -16.38
N LEU A 277 -16.89 -4.18 -15.22
CA LEU A 277 -17.76 -3.01 -15.06
C LEU A 277 -16.99 -1.69 -14.96
N TRP A 278 -15.70 -1.70 -14.66
CA TRP A 278 -14.94 -0.49 -14.33
C TRP A 278 -14.81 0.49 -15.50
N SER A 279 -14.90 -0.01 -16.73
CA SER A 279 -14.89 0.82 -17.96
C SER A 279 -16.24 1.47 -18.26
N THR A 280 -17.31 1.04 -17.60
CA THR A 280 -18.69 1.47 -17.91
C THR A 280 -19.42 2.07 -16.71
N HIS A 281 -18.91 1.85 -15.50
CA HIS A 281 -19.55 2.29 -14.25
C HIS A 281 -18.51 2.72 -13.23
N VAL A 282 -18.97 3.45 -12.21
CA VAL A 282 -18.23 3.75 -10.99
C VAL A 282 -18.92 3.05 -9.81
N LEU A 283 -18.15 2.70 -8.78
CA LEU A 283 -18.69 2.05 -7.57
C LEU A 283 -19.75 2.92 -6.89
N ASP A 284 -19.45 4.19 -6.71
CA ASP A 284 -20.36 5.24 -6.25
C ASP A 284 -19.71 6.59 -6.60
N VAL A 285 -20.37 7.68 -6.20
CA VAL A 285 -19.85 9.03 -6.34
C VAL A 285 -18.85 9.38 -5.25
N ALA A 286 -17.79 10.08 -5.64
CA ALA A 286 -16.79 10.66 -4.76
C ALA A 286 -16.48 12.10 -5.19
N GLY A 287 -16.02 12.93 -4.25
CA GLY A 287 -15.63 14.32 -4.55
C GLY A 287 -14.48 14.42 -5.55
N ILE A 288 -13.67 13.37 -5.69
CA ILE A 288 -12.61 13.23 -6.70
C ILE A 288 -12.64 11.80 -7.25
N GLN A 289 -12.74 11.64 -8.56
CA GLN A 289 -12.69 10.35 -9.24
C GLN A 289 -12.17 10.44 -10.67
N VAL A 290 -11.68 9.32 -11.21
CA VAL A 290 -11.23 9.20 -12.61
C VAL A 290 -12.29 8.50 -13.42
N LEU A 291 -12.62 9.09 -14.57
CA LEU A 291 -13.50 8.52 -15.59
C LEU A 291 -12.73 8.25 -16.89
N GLY A 292 -13.10 7.19 -17.59
CA GLY A 292 -12.81 7.04 -19.02
C GLY A 292 -13.72 7.91 -19.88
N SER A 293 -13.34 8.18 -21.15
CA SER A 293 -14.16 9.06 -22.02
C SER A 293 -15.56 8.50 -22.24
N GLY A 294 -15.69 7.18 -22.41
CA GLY A 294 -17.02 6.54 -22.54
C GLY A 294 -17.90 6.64 -21.29
N GLN A 295 -17.31 6.80 -20.11
CA GLN A 295 -18.05 7.12 -18.89
C GLN A 295 -18.41 8.60 -18.87
N LEU A 296 -17.46 9.48 -19.20
CA LEU A 296 -17.68 10.93 -19.23
C LEU A 296 -18.83 11.31 -20.16
N ASP A 297 -18.90 10.71 -21.36
CA ASP A 297 -19.97 10.94 -22.36
C ASP A 297 -21.37 10.52 -21.87
N ARG A 298 -21.43 9.66 -20.84
CA ARG A 298 -22.66 9.13 -20.24
C ARG A 298 -23.04 9.80 -18.93
N ALA A 299 -22.20 10.69 -18.39
CA ALA A 299 -22.56 11.48 -17.22
C ALA A 299 -23.76 12.40 -17.55
N ALA A 300 -24.65 12.62 -16.59
CA ALA A 300 -25.88 13.36 -16.83
C ALA A 300 -25.66 14.89 -16.85
N ASP A 301 -25.04 15.42 -15.79
CA ASP A 301 -24.69 16.86 -15.67
C ASP A 301 -23.49 17.03 -14.74
N LEU A 302 -22.35 17.45 -15.31
CA LEU A 302 -21.12 17.71 -14.54
C LEU A 302 -20.86 19.20 -14.31
N GLY A 303 -21.87 20.08 -14.40
CA GLY A 303 -21.71 21.53 -14.23
C GLY A 303 -21.19 21.98 -12.86
N ALA A 304 -21.33 21.14 -11.83
CA ALA A 304 -20.78 21.35 -10.48
C ALA A 304 -19.36 20.80 -10.28
N TRP A 305 -18.72 20.34 -11.37
CA TRP A 305 -17.47 19.60 -11.34
C TRP A 305 -16.44 20.21 -12.29
N THR A 306 -15.19 20.26 -11.85
CA THR A 306 -14.03 20.47 -12.71
C THR A 306 -13.71 19.15 -13.40
N VAL A 307 -13.62 19.18 -14.73
CA VAL A 307 -13.25 18.03 -15.56
C VAL A 307 -11.95 18.34 -16.29
N GLN A 308 -10.92 17.52 -16.05
CA GLN A 308 -9.60 17.71 -16.64
C GLN A 308 -9.08 16.39 -17.22
N GLU A 309 -8.63 16.41 -18.48
CA GLU A 309 -7.89 15.29 -19.05
C GLU A 309 -6.51 15.18 -18.37
N VAL A 310 -6.20 14.01 -17.79
CA VAL A 310 -4.96 13.74 -17.07
C VAL A 310 -4.05 12.73 -17.78
N ALA A 311 -4.64 11.90 -18.64
CA ALA A 311 -3.96 11.02 -19.59
C ALA A 311 -4.92 10.71 -20.75
N PRO A 312 -4.44 10.13 -21.88
CA PRO A 312 -5.32 9.74 -22.97
C PRO A 312 -6.45 8.85 -22.47
N ASP A 313 -7.69 9.23 -22.78
CA ASP A 313 -8.91 8.54 -22.34
C ASP A 313 -9.09 8.51 -20.80
N ARG A 314 -8.50 9.44 -20.06
CA ARG A 314 -8.62 9.53 -18.60
C ARG A 314 -8.86 10.96 -18.14
N TRP A 315 -9.96 11.13 -17.42
CA TRP A 315 -10.47 12.41 -16.98
C TRP A 315 -10.58 12.43 -15.46
N LEU A 316 -9.87 13.34 -14.81
CA LEU A 316 -10.07 13.64 -13.40
C LEU A 316 -11.32 14.52 -13.28
N VAL A 317 -12.30 14.04 -12.52
CA VAL A 317 -13.53 14.75 -12.18
C VAL A 317 -13.49 15.10 -10.71
N GLN A 318 -13.56 16.40 -10.41
CA GLN A 318 -13.40 16.95 -9.06
C GLN A 318 -14.53 17.93 -8.73
N ALA A 319 -15.18 17.75 -7.58
CA ALA A 319 -16.22 18.67 -7.13
C ALA A 319 -15.64 20.07 -6.86
N HIS A 320 -16.39 21.12 -7.17
CA HIS A 320 -15.94 22.50 -6.92
C HIS A 320 -15.75 22.82 -5.43
N ASP A 321 -16.55 22.21 -4.55
CA ASP A 321 -16.47 22.38 -3.10
C ASP A 321 -15.98 21.08 -2.44
N LEU A 322 -14.67 20.89 -2.37
CA LEU A 322 -14.08 19.69 -1.75
C LEU A 322 -14.25 19.67 -0.22
N GLU A 323 -14.46 20.81 0.43
CA GLU A 323 -14.64 20.86 1.88
C GLU A 323 -15.93 20.12 2.27
N ALA A 324 -17.02 20.33 1.53
CA ALA A 324 -18.28 19.62 1.75
C ALA A 324 -18.16 18.08 1.64
N TRP A 325 -17.18 17.57 0.89
CA TRP A 325 -16.94 16.14 0.70
C TRP A 325 -15.99 15.52 1.73
N TYR A 326 -15.03 16.29 2.22
CA TYR A 326 -13.89 15.77 2.99
C TYR A 326 -13.70 16.42 4.35
N GLN A 327 -14.62 17.28 4.79
CA GLN A 327 -14.62 17.77 6.16
C GLN A 327 -14.69 16.57 7.14
N PRO A 328 -13.75 16.42 8.08
CA PRO A 328 -13.78 15.28 8.99
C PRO A 328 -15.10 15.23 9.78
N PRO A 329 -15.89 14.15 9.68
CA PRO A 329 -17.13 14.04 10.46
C PRO A 329 -16.82 13.91 11.95
N ASP A 330 -17.79 14.24 12.80
CA ASP A 330 -17.78 13.66 14.15
C ASP A 330 -17.91 12.12 14.04
N GLU A 331 -17.30 11.38 14.97
CA GLU A 331 -17.24 9.91 14.89
C GLU A 331 -18.64 9.26 14.80
N SER A 332 -19.65 9.91 15.39
CA SER A 332 -21.04 9.45 15.38
C SER A 332 -21.67 9.55 13.99
N ALA A 333 -21.44 10.65 13.26
CA ALA A 333 -21.95 10.87 11.92
C ALA A 333 -21.35 9.85 10.93
N TRP A 334 -20.05 9.57 11.04
CA TRP A 334 -19.41 8.53 10.24
C TRP A 334 -20.00 7.14 10.52
N GLY A 335 -20.07 6.74 11.79
CA GLY A 335 -20.62 5.43 12.19
C GLY A 335 -22.08 5.21 11.78
N GLN A 336 -22.83 6.29 11.53
CA GLN A 336 -24.22 6.25 11.08
C GLN A 336 -24.37 6.41 9.56
N GLY A 337 -23.26 6.52 8.81
CA GLY A 337 -23.29 6.74 7.36
C GLY A 337 -23.92 8.08 6.95
N ARG A 338 -23.84 9.10 7.82
CA ARG A 338 -24.37 10.45 7.58
C ARG A 338 -23.32 11.40 7.01
N PHE A 339 -22.18 10.86 6.56
CA PHE A 339 -21.10 11.62 5.98
C PHE A 339 -20.55 10.93 4.72
N PRO A 340 -20.32 11.65 3.60
CA PRO A 340 -20.66 13.06 3.38
C PRO A 340 -22.16 13.33 3.52
N ASP A 341 -22.57 14.60 3.48
CA ASP A 341 -24.00 14.97 3.58
C ASP A 341 -24.82 14.11 2.59
N PRO A 342 -25.87 13.38 3.03
CA PRO A 342 -26.62 12.49 2.14
C PRO A 342 -27.25 13.21 0.95
N GLY A 343 -27.69 14.46 1.11
CA GLY A 343 -28.24 15.28 0.03
C GLY A 343 -27.18 15.66 -1.00
N LEU A 344 -25.94 15.92 -0.57
CA LEU A 344 -24.79 16.11 -1.47
C LEU A 344 -24.53 14.84 -2.30
N VAL A 345 -24.48 13.68 -1.64
CA VAL A 345 -24.27 12.38 -2.32
C VAL A 345 -25.41 12.07 -3.28
N GLU A 346 -26.67 12.31 -2.90
CA GLU A 346 -27.84 12.12 -3.77
C GLU A 346 -27.85 13.06 -4.97
N GLN A 347 -27.42 14.32 -4.82
CA GLN A 347 -27.23 15.23 -5.94
C GLN A 347 -26.14 14.71 -6.87
N ALA A 348 -24.98 14.33 -6.34
CA ALA A 348 -23.90 13.78 -7.15
C ALA A 348 -24.32 12.51 -7.89
N ARG A 349 -25.06 11.59 -7.27
CA ARG A 349 -25.59 10.41 -7.97
C ARG A 349 -26.52 10.78 -9.13
N ARG A 350 -27.25 11.89 -9.06
CA ARG A 350 -28.04 12.43 -10.19
C ARG A 350 -27.14 13.01 -11.27
N ASP A 351 -26.09 13.74 -10.90
CA ASP A 351 -25.08 14.32 -11.80
C ASP A 351 -24.36 13.24 -12.63
N PHE A 352 -23.97 12.14 -11.98
CA PHE A 352 -23.32 10.99 -12.64
C PHE A 352 -24.34 10.05 -13.32
N GLY A 353 -25.61 10.07 -12.91
CA GLY A 353 -26.69 9.34 -13.56
C GLY A 353 -26.48 7.82 -13.58
N GLU A 354 -26.57 7.23 -14.78
CA GLU A 354 -26.47 5.78 -14.97
C GLU A 354 -25.05 5.21 -14.80
N LEU A 355 -24.05 6.06 -14.54
CA LEU A 355 -22.68 5.62 -14.27
C LEU A 355 -22.55 4.93 -12.91
N VAL A 356 -23.38 5.30 -11.93
CA VAL A 356 -23.31 4.74 -10.58
C VAL A 356 -23.86 3.32 -10.61
N ILE A 357 -23.02 2.34 -10.25
CA ILE A 357 -23.42 0.94 -10.30
C ILE A 357 -24.54 0.67 -9.29
N ARG A 358 -25.51 -0.15 -9.69
CA ARG A 358 -26.55 -0.64 -8.78
C ARG A 358 -26.05 -1.90 -8.04
N PRO A 359 -26.31 -2.07 -6.74
CA PRO A 359 -25.81 -3.21 -5.97
C PRO A 359 -26.14 -4.57 -6.59
N GLU A 360 -27.28 -4.71 -7.27
CA GLU A 360 -27.69 -5.95 -7.92
C GLU A 360 -26.73 -6.38 -9.02
N ALA A 361 -26.12 -5.41 -9.73
CA ALA A 361 -25.19 -5.68 -10.80
C ALA A 361 -23.84 -6.22 -10.30
N LEU A 362 -23.53 -6.12 -9.00
CA LEU A 362 -22.30 -6.64 -8.40
C LEU A 362 -22.37 -8.15 -8.05
N HIS A 363 -23.55 -8.74 -8.10
CA HIS A 363 -23.78 -10.14 -7.69
C HIS A 363 -23.96 -11.12 -8.86
N GLY A 364 -23.96 -10.62 -10.10
CA GLY A 364 -23.92 -11.44 -11.32
C GLY A 364 -22.49 -11.89 -11.62
#